data_AF-A0A958LBJ2-F1
#
_entry.id   AF-A0A958LBJ2-F1
#
_cell.length_a   1.000
_cell.length_b   1.000
_cell.length_c   1.000
_cell.angle_alpha   90.00
_cell.angle_beta   90.00
_cell.angle_gamma   90.00
#
_symmetry.space_group_name_H-M   'P 1'
#
loop_
_entity.id
_entity.type
_entity.pdbx_description
1 polymer ?
#
loop_
_entity_poly.entity_id
_entity_poly.type
_entity_poly.pdbx_seq_one_letter_code
_entity_poly.pdbx_strand_id
1 'polypeptide(L)'
;MAAPARKEVEQWATRLGVILAVAGSAVGLGNFLRFPGQAAQNGGGAFMIPYFIAFLLLGIPICWAEWTMGRFGGTRGFHSAPGIFGAVGNGRIWRYFGVVGVLIPLIIYMYYVVIESWCLSYAVSYLFGAVDLGNDPSQYAERSSAFFMERVGGNSDGLLFSGGMIHNSVWWWLGVFAINFYLIFHGLTRGIENFCKIAMPIMSVCAIIVLARVLTLGTPNPEFPDQNVLNGLGYMWNPKAGTIGESWTAALRDPQVWLAATGQIFFSLSVGFGIIINYSSYLKRNDDVVLTGLTASSTNEFFEVCLG
;
A
#
# COMPACT_ATOMS: atom_id res chain seq x y z
N MET A 1 19.05 -14.26 44.38
CA MET A 1 18.87 -13.43 43.18
C MET A 1 17.85 -14.12 42.30
N ALA A 2 16.62 -13.60 42.22
CA ALA A 2 15.63 -14.12 41.29
C ALA A 2 16.12 -13.83 39.86
N ALA A 3 16.07 -14.83 38.98
CA ALA A 3 16.32 -14.60 37.55
C ALA A 3 15.39 -13.49 37.06
N PRO A 4 15.87 -12.51 36.27
CA PRO A 4 15.00 -11.48 35.73
C PRO A 4 13.89 -12.18 34.94
N ALA A 5 12.63 -11.82 35.24
CA ALA A 5 11.47 -12.31 34.52
C ALA A 5 11.74 -12.10 33.02
N ARG A 6 11.73 -13.20 32.25
CA ARG A 6 11.95 -13.17 30.80
C ARG A 6 10.83 -12.31 30.24
N LYS A 7 11.13 -11.07 29.85
CA LYS A 7 10.16 -10.16 29.25
C LYS A 7 9.47 -10.92 28.14
N GLU A 8 8.16 -11.17 28.25
CA GLU A 8 7.42 -11.87 27.21
C GLU A 8 7.60 -11.05 25.93
N VAL A 9 8.34 -11.63 24.99
CA VAL A 9 8.54 -11.01 23.68
C VAL A 9 7.23 -11.20 22.97
N GLU A 10 6.59 -10.07 22.63
CA GLU A 10 5.36 -10.08 21.85
C GLU A 10 5.60 -10.85 20.55
N GLN A 11 4.66 -11.70 20.14
CA GLN A 11 4.75 -12.51 18.93
C GLN A 11 3.40 -12.50 18.25
N TRP A 12 3.39 -12.77 16.96
CA TRP A 12 2.15 -12.97 16.23
C TRP A 12 1.39 -14.18 16.79
N ALA A 13 0.08 -14.03 16.96
CA ALA A 13 -0.75 -15.11 17.47
C ALA A 13 -0.89 -16.22 16.42
N THR A 14 -1.11 -15.83 15.16
CA THR A 14 -1.38 -16.76 14.06
C THR A 14 -0.58 -16.43 12.80
N ARG A 15 -0.22 -17.46 12.04
CA ARG A 15 0.44 -17.29 10.72
C ARG A 15 -0.42 -16.45 9.77
N LEU A 16 -1.72 -16.70 9.75
CA LEU A 16 -2.67 -15.92 8.94
C LEU A 16 -2.65 -14.44 9.34
N GLY A 17 -2.56 -14.14 10.63
CA GLY A 17 -2.41 -12.79 11.15
C GLY A 17 -1.19 -12.07 10.58
N VAL A 18 -0.03 -12.74 10.54
CA VAL A 18 1.19 -12.20 9.93
C VAL A 18 0.97 -11.91 8.44
N ILE A 19 0.42 -12.88 7.71
CA ILE A 19 0.22 -12.77 6.26
C ILE A 19 -0.69 -11.59 5.95
N LEU A 20 -1.81 -11.47 6.66
CA LEU A 20 -2.77 -10.38 6.47
C LEU A 20 -2.22 -9.03 6.93
N ALA A 21 -1.40 -8.98 7.98
CA ALA A 21 -0.77 -7.73 8.42
C ALA A 21 0.29 -7.25 7.42
N VAL A 22 1.14 -8.16 6.91
CA VAL A 22 2.14 -7.82 5.88
C VAL A 22 1.45 -7.47 4.57
N ALA A 23 0.50 -8.28 4.12
CA ALA A 23 -0.29 -7.98 2.92
C ALA A 23 -1.05 -6.66 3.09
N GLY A 24 -1.65 -6.37 4.25
CA GLY A 24 -2.33 -5.10 4.50
C GLY A 24 -1.41 -3.90 4.58
N SER A 25 -0.13 -4.08 4.94
CA SER A 25 0.87 -3.01 4.86
C SER A 25 1.38 -2.76 3.44
N ALA A 26 1.29 -3.77 2.56
CA ALA A 26 1.70 -3.69 1.17
C ALA A 26 0.56 -3.20 0.26
N VAL A 27 -0.66 -3.69 0.50
CA VAL A 27 -1.87 -3.29 -0.22
C VAL A 27 -2.31 -1.91 0.25
N GLY A 28 -2.04 -0.91 -0.56
CA GLY A 28 -2.42 0.48 -0.27
C GLY A 28 -2.94 1.23 -1.48
N LEU A 29 -3.00 2.56 -1.35
CA LEU A 29 -3.38 3.47 -2.45
C LEU A 29 -2.48 3.31 -3.68
N GLY A 30 -1.23 2.88 -3.49
CA GLY A 30 -0.32 2.54 -4.59
C GLY A 30 -0.89 1.49 -5.54
N ASN A 31 -1.44 0.42 -4.99
CA ASN A 31 -1.96 -0.70 -5.77
C ASN A 31 -3.18 -0.27 -6.60
N PHE A 32 -4.09 0.51 -6.02
CA PHE A 32 -5.33 0.92 -6.71
C PHE A 32 -5.18 2.12 -7.66
N LEU A 33 -4.19 3.00 -7.44
CA LEU A 33 -4.06 4.22 -8.24
C LEU A 33 -2.78 4.26 -9.08
N ARG A 34 -1.65 3.84 -8.49
CA ARG A 34 -0.35 3.97 -9.14
C ARG A 34 -0.11 2.86 -10.15
N PHE A 35 -0.40 1.61 -9.80
CA PHE A 35 -0.16 0.47 -10.70
C PHE A 35 -0.93 0.58 -12.02
N PRO A 36 -2.26 0.82 -12.05
CA PRO A 36 -2.99 0.96 -13.31
C PRO A 36 -2.45 2.12 -14.15
N GLY A 37 -2.08 3.23 -13.50
CA GLY A 37 -1.44 4.37 -14.15
C GLY A 37 -0.09 4.04 -14.78
N GLN A 38 0.77 3.28 -14.09
CA GLN A 38 2.06 2.83 -14.62
C GLN A 38 1.87 1.85 -15.79
N ALA A 39 0.96 0.88 -15.66
CA ALA A 39 0.65 -0.04 -16.75
C ALA A 39 0.15 0.71 -17.98
N ALA A 40 -0.83 1.60 -17.79
CA ALA A 40 -1.43 2.42 -18.84
C ALA A 40 -0.41 3.32 -19.58
N GLN A 41 0.57 3.89 -18.86
CA GLN A 41 1.58 4.80 -19.42
C GLN A 41 2.75 4.05 -20.08
N ASN A 42 3.08 2.83 -19.64
CA ASN A 42 4.26 2.08 -20.06
C ASN A 42 3.93 0.89 -21.00
N GLY A 43 3.01 1.09 -21.94
CA GLY A 43 2.71 0.08 -22.98
C GLY A 43 1.56 -0.89 -22.66
N GLY A 44 0.75 -0.58 -21.64
CA GLY A 44 -0.44 -1.36 -21.28
C GLY A 44 -0.06 -2.79 -20.92
N GLY A 45 -0.63 -3.77 -21.64
CA GLY A 45 -0.36 -5.18 -21.42
C GLY A 45 1.12 -5.57 -21.57
N ALA A 46 1.90 -4.83 -22.35
CA ALA A 46 3.33 -5.10 -22.52
C ALA A 46 4.11 -4.86 -21.22
N PHE A 47 3.67 -3.94 -20.36
CA PHE A 47 4.26 -3.64 -19.05
C PHE A 47 4.20 -4.83 -18.09
N MET A 48 3.22 -5.73 -18.24
CA MET A 48 3.05 -6.89 -17.37
C MET A 48 4.23 -7.86 -17.45
N ILE A 49 4.89 -7.94 -18.60
CA ILE A 49 6.04 -8.86 -18.80
C ILE A 49 7.23 -8.45 -17.91
N PRO A 50 7.81 -7.24 -18.02
CA PRO A 50 8.90 -6.81 -17.15
C PRO A 50 8.46 -6.74 -15.69
N TYR A 51 7.18 -6.43 -15.42
CA TYR A 51 6.63 -6.43 -14.06
C TYR A 51 6.69 -7.81 -13.41
N PHE A 52 6.15 -8.85 -14.05
CA PHE A 52 6.21 -10.22 -13.51
C PHE A 52 7.63 -10.78 -13.47
N ILE A 53 8.49 -10.41 -14.42
CA ILE A 53 9.91 -10.79 -14.38
C ILE A 53 10.59 -10.15 -13.16
N ALA A 54 10.37 -8.86 -12.90
CA ALA A 54 10.89 -8.18 -11.73
C ALA A 54 10.30 -8.75 -10.43
N PHE A 55 9.01 -9.10 -10.41
CA PHE A 55 8.38 -9.75 -9.28
C PHE A 55 9.05 -11.08 -8.93
N LEU A 56 9.24 -11.95 -9.92
CA LEU A 56 9.80 -13.29 -9.73
C LEU A 56 11.31 -13.27 -9.42
N LEU A 57 12.07 -12.41 -10.09
CA LEU A 57 13.54 -12.40 -9.99
C LEU A 57 14.09 -11.45 -8.92
N LEU A 58 13.34 -10.40 -8.55
CA LEU A 58 13.78 -9.40 -7.58
C LEU A 58 12.84 -9.35 -6.38
N GLY A 59 11.53 -9.18 -6.59
CA GLY A 59 10.54 -9.04 -5.53
C GLY A 59 10.54 -10.21 -4.54
N ILE A 60 10.29 -11.43 -5.03
CA ILE A 60 10.23 -12.64 -4.20
C ILE A 60 11.57 -12.92 -3.49
N PRO A 61 12.73 -12.95 -4.18
CA PRO A 61 13.99 -13.27 -3.51
C PRO A 61 14.40 -12.23 -2.45
N ILE A 62 14.20 -10.94 -2.73
CA ILE A 62 14.49 -9.87 -1.74
C ILE A 62 13.53 -9.98 -0.56
N CYS A 63 12.25 -10.22 -0.82
CA CYS A 63 11.26 -10.46 0.23
C CYS A 63 11.72 -11.61 1.13
N TRP A 64 12.05 -12.79 0.58
CA TRP A 64 12.54 -13.91 1.38
C TRP A 64 13.81 -13.60 2.17
N ALA A 65 14.73 -12.81 1.60
CA ALA A 65 15.91 -12.36 2.33
C ALA A 65 15.53 -11.49 3.54
N GLU A 66 14.65 -10.51 3.37
CA GLU A 66 14.18 -9.64 4.44
C GLU A 66 13.43 -10.42 5.54
N TRP A 67 12.52 -11.31 5.16
CA TRP A 67 11.81 -12.18 6.09
C TRP A 67 12.76 -13.07 6.89
N THR A 68 13.78 -13.62 6.23
CA THR A 68 14.78 -14.48 6.87
C THR A 68 15.65 -13.69 7.84
N MET A 69 16.13 -12.51 7.43
CA MET A 69 16.92 -11.62 8.29
C MET A 69 16.11 -11.15 9.50
N GLY A 70 14.87 -10.74 9.30
CA GLY A 70 13.98 -10.32 10.37
C GLY A 70 13.74 -11.41 11.39
N ARG A 71 13.31 -12.61 10.95
CA ARG A 71 13.14 -13.77 11.86
C ARG A 71 14.44 -14.10 12.59
N PHE A 72 15.58 -14.09 11.91
CA PHE A 72 16.87 -14.35 12.51
C PHE A 72 17.21 -13.36 13.63
N GLY A 73 17.09 -12.05 13.38
CA GLY A 73 17.31 -11.03 14.40
C GLY A 73 16.29 -11.11 15.54
N GLY A 74 15.03 -11.39 15.22
CA GLY A 74 13.93 -11.61 16.17
C GLY A 74 14.20 -12.74 17.16
N THR A 75 14.68 -13.90 16.68
CA THR A 75 15.06 -15.03 17.56
C THR A 75 16.22 -14.70 18.51
N ARG A 76 16.97 -13.62 18.25
CA ARG A 76 18.06 -13.10 19.09
C ARG A 76 17.63 -11.90 19.95
N GLY A 77 16.35 -11.51 19.91
CA GLY A 77 15.79 -10.41 20.70
C GLY A 77 15.91 -9.02 20.05
N PHE A 78 16.21 -8.94 18.76
CA PHE A 78 16.25 -7.68 18.02
C PHE A 78 14.99 -7.50 17.16
N HIS A 79 14.25 -6.42 17.41
CA HIS A 79 12.99 -6.09 16.72
C HIS A 79 13.04 -4.75 15.98
N SER A 80 14.24 -4.35 15.56
CA SER A 80 14.44 -3.12 14.79
C SER A 80 15.48 -3.36 13.70
N ALA A 81 15.33 -2.69 12.56
CA ALA A 81 16.26 -2.84 11.44
C ALA A 81 17.74 -2.65 11.86
N PRO A 82 18.14 -1.60 12.62
CA PRO A 82 19.52 -1.46 13.09
C PRO A 82 20.02 -2.65 13.92
N GLY A 83 19.16 -3.18 14.80
CA GLY A 83 19.49 -4.34 15.64
C GLY A 83 19.65 -5.62 14.81
N ILE A 84 18.74 -5.84 13.86
CA ILE A 84 18.72 -7.01 12.99
C ILE A 84 19.93 -7.01 12.04
N PHE A 85 20.18 -5.89 11.35
CA PHE A 85 21.36 -5.76 10.48
C PHE A 85 22.66 -5.91 11.27
N GLY A 86 22.74 -5.35 12.49
CA GLY A 86 23.88 -5.55 13.37
C GLY A 86 24.11 -7.02 13.77
N ALA A 87 23.04 -7.79 13.95
CA ALA A 87 23.10 -9.21 14.28
C ALA A 87 23.47 -10.10 13.09
N VAL A 88 23.08 -9.70 11.87
CA VAL A 88 23.38 -10.41 10.61
C VAL A 88 24.81 -10.13 10.14
N GLY A 89 25.19 -8.86 10.04
CA GLY A 89 26.48 -8.46 9.46
C GLY A 89 27.66 -8.43 10.44
N ASN A 90 27.42 -8.67 11.74
CA ASN A 90 28.44 -8.75 12.79
C ASN A 90 29.42 -7.56 12.83
N GLY A 91 28.88 -6.33 12.93
CA GLY A 91 29.69 -5.11 12.99
C GLY A 91 28.90 -3.83 13.20
N ARG A 92 29.56 -2.75 13.63
CA ARG A 92 28.90 -1.45 13.89
C ARG A 92 28.37 -0.80 12.61
N ILE A 93 29.04 -1.00 11.47
CA ILE A 93 28.64 -0.41 10.18
C ILE A 93 27.26 -0.88 9.73
N TRP A 94 26.94 -2.15 9.94
CA TRP A 94 25.63 -2.73 9.59
C TRP A 94 24.48 -2.13 10.40
N ARG A 95 24.75 -1.72 11.65
CA ARG A 95 23.76 -1.01 12.46
C ARG A 95 23.39 0.34 11.85
N TYR A 96 24.36 1.06 11.29
CA TYR A 96 24.11 2.34 10.61
C TYR A 96 23.32 2.14 9.32
N PHE A 97 23.63 1.11 8.52
CA PHE A 97 22.82 0.77 7.35
C PHE A 97 21.36 0.46 7.74
N GLY A 98 21.15 -0.27 8.84
CA GLY A 98 19.81 -0.57 9.32
C GLY A 98 19.00 0.65 9.78
N VAL A 99 19.63 1.82 10.01
CA VAL A 99 18.91 3.06 10.35
C VAL A 99 18.03 3.52 9.19
N VAL A 100 18.45 3.27 7.95
CA VAL A 100 17.66 3.59 6.75
C VAL A 100 16.30 2.88 6.80
N GLY A 101 16.26 1.64 7.28
CA GLY A 101 15.01 0.87 7.47
C GLY A 101 14.09 1.38 8.59
N VAL A 102 14.51 2.42 9.35
CA VAL A 102 13.66 3.16 10.30
C VAL A 102 13.27 4.52 9.74
N LEU A 103 14.18 5.18 9.03
CA LEU A 103 13.94 6.50 8.45
C LEU A 103 12.91 6.44 7.31
N ILE A 104 12.96 5.42 6.45
CA ILE A 104 12.02 5.30 5.33
C ILE A 104 10.57 5.21 5.83
N PRO A 105 10.19 4.27 6.73
CA PRO A 105 8.83 4.21 7.24
C PRO A 105 8.42 5.46 8.01
N LEU A 106 9.35 6.12 8.71
CA LEU A 106 9.07 7.37 9.41
C LEU A 106 8.66 8.49 8.44
N ILE A 107 9.40 8.66 7.35
CA ILE A 107 9.07 9.67 6.32
C ILE A 107 7.74 9.33 5.64
N ILE A 108 7.50 8.06 5.33
CA ILE A 108 6.25 7.59 4.73
C ILE A 108 5.07 7.91 5.66
N TYR A 109 5.20 7.59 6.94
CA TYR A 109 4.16 7.85 7.95
C TYR A 109 3.77 9.34 8.02
N MET A 110 4.74 10.26 7.92
CA MET A 110 4.48 11.70 8.05
C MET A 110 3.44 12.24 7.06
N TYR A 111 3.39 11.71 5.83
CA TYR A 111 2.38 12.13 4.85
C TYR A 111 1.22 11.15 4.73
N TYR A 112 1.43 9.85 4.96
CA TYR A 112 0.34 8.87 4.89
C TYR A 112 -0.74 9.12 5.94
N VAL A 113 -0.38 9.59 7.15
CA VAL A 113 -1.38 9.95 8.17
C VAL A 113 -2.31 11.08 7.70
N VAL A 114 -1.82 11.97 6.84
CA VAL A 114 -2.62 13.04 6.24
C VAL A 114 -3.55 12.46 5.17
N ILE A 115 -3.05 11.57 4.32
CA ILE A 115 -3.86 10.90 3.30
C ILE A 115 -4.97 10.06 3.95
N GLU A 116 -4.64 9.29 4.99
CA GLU A 116 -5.61 8.53 5.80
C GLU A 116 -6.70 9.45 6.36
N SER A 117 -6.34 10.66 6.81
CA SER A 117 -7.32 11.64 7.30
C SER A 117 -8.31 12.08 6.23
N TRP A 118 -7.86 12.25 4.98
CA TRP A 118 -8.73 12.56 3.87
C TRP A 118 -9.67 11.40 3.60
N CYS A 119 -9.15 10.17 3.50
CA CYS A 119 -9.93 8.95 3.28
C CYS A 119 -10.99 8.75 4.36
N LEU A 120 -10.64 8.91 5.64
CA LEU A 120 -11.59 8.80 6.74
C LEU A 120 -12.68 9.87 6.64
N SER A 121 -12.30 11.11 6.34
CA SER A 121 -13.29 12.18 6.22
C SER A 121 -14.25 11.94 5.04
N TYR A 122 -13.76 11.40 3.92
CA TYR A 122 -14.57 11.00 2.77
C TYR A 122 -15.51 9.85 3.13
N ALA A 123 -15.00 8.80 3.78
CA ALA A 123 -15.79 7.65 4.21
C ALA A 123 -16.95 8.07 5.11
N VAL A 124 -16.68 8.94 6.10
CA VAL A 124 -17.71 9.48 7.00
C VAL A 124 -18.70 10.37 6.25
N SER A 125 -18.22 11.19 5.32
CA SER A 125 -19.08 12.10 4.55
C SER A 125 -20.02 11.33 3.61
N TYR A 126 -19.56 10.24 3.00
CA TYR A 126 -20.42 9.35 2.22
C TYR A 126 -21.41 8.59 3.11
N LEU A 127 -21.00 8.13 4.29
CA LEU A 127 -21.86 7.41 5.22
C LEU A 127 -23.05 8.26 5.70
N PHE A 128 -22.83 9.55 5.94
CA PHE A 128 -23.88 10.47 6.40
C PHE A 128 -24.54 11.28 5.28
N GLY A 129 -24.22 10.99 4.01
CA GLY A 129 -24.82 11.69 2.86
C GLY A 129 -24.45 13.17 2.76
N ALA A 130 -23.29 13.57 3.31
CA ALA A 130 -22.79 14.95 3.26
C ALA A 130 -22.16 15.33 1.90
N VAL A 131 -22.00 14.35 0.99
CA VAL A 131 -21.51 14.58 -0.38
C VAL A 131 -22.70 14.74 -1.31
N ASP A 132 -23.07 15.98 -1.62
CA ASP A 132 -24.12 16.30 -2.59
C ASP A 132 -23.52 16.76 -3.92
N LEU A 133 -23.50 15.85 -4.90
CA LEU A 133 -23.07 16.14 -6.27
C LEU A 133 -24.22 16.73 -7.12
N GLY A 134 -25.44 16.81 -6.59
CA GLY A 134 -26.64 17.22 -7.33
C GLY A 134 -27.12 16.17 -8.34
N ASN A 135 -28.10 16.56 -9.14
CA ASN A 135 -28.72 15.68 -10.15
C ASN A 135 -28.24 15.98 -11.58
N ASP A 136 -27.42 17.01 -11.77
CA ASP A 136 -26.92 17.44 -13.08
C ASP A 136 -25.51 16.90 -13.32
N PRO A 137 -25.32 15.95 -14.26
CA PRO A 137 -24.02 15.36 -14.54
C PRO A 137 -22.95 16.38 -14.97
N SER A 138 -23.35 17.50 -15.56
CA SER A 138 -22.41 18.54 -16.00
C SER A 138 -21.69 19.22 -14.83
N GLN A 139 -22.29 19.21 -13.64
CA GLN A 139 -21.75 19.86 -12.43
C GLN A 139 -20.95 18.91 -11.54
N TYR A 140 -20.94 17.60 -11.84
CA TYR A 140 -20.28 16.60 -10.98
C TYR A 140 -18.78 16.86 -10.85
N ALA A 141 -18.11 17.23 -11.94
CA ALA A 141 -16.68 17.52 -11.94
C ALA A 141 -16.35 18.74 -11.05
N GLU A 142 -17.11 19.83 -11.19
CA GLU A 142 -16.89 21.05 -10.42
C GLU A 142 -17.16 20.82 -8.93
N ARG A 143 -18.30 20.21 -8.58
CA ARG A 143 -18.70 19.98 -7.18
C ARG A 143 -17.77 18.99 -6.47
N SER A 144 -17.35 17.92 -7.15
CA SER A 144 -16.38 16.97 -6.59
C SER A 144 -15.01 17.62 -6.34
N SER A 145 -14.55 18.47 -7.27
CA SER A 145 -13.31 19.23 -7.12
C SER A 145 -13.40 20.23 -5.96
N ALA A 146 -14.51 20.96 -5.86
CA ALA A 146 -14.75 21.91 -4.78
C ALA A 146 -14.74 21.21 -3.41
N PHE A 147 -15.45 20.08 -3.29
CA PHE A 147 -15.48 19.27 -2.07
C PHE A 147 -14.07 18.75 -1.70
N PHE A 148 -13.30 18.28 -2.69
CA PHE A 148 -11.92 17.85 -2.47
C PHE A 148 -11.05 19.00 -1.98
N MET A 149 -11.06 20.15 -2.66
CA MET A 149 -10.23 21.31 -2.35
C MET A 149 -10.53 21.90 -0.97
N GLU A 150 -11.80 21.96 -0.57
CA GLU A 150 -12.20 22.30 0.78
C GLU A 150 -11.65 21.28 1.78
N ARG A 151 -11.83 19.98 1.50
CA ARG A 151 -11.48 18.94 2.47
C ARG A 151 -9.98 18.81 2.71
N VAL A 152 -9.17 18.95 1.67
CA VAL A 152 -7.71 18.93 1.78
C VAL A 152 -7.13 20.25 2.26
N GLY A 153 -7.95 21.31 2.40
CA GLY A 153 -7.50 22.64 2.81
C GLY A 153 -6.73 23.39 1.72
N GLY A 154 -6.89 23.00 0.45
CA GLY A 154 -6.22 23.60 -0.69
C GLY A 154 -6.64 25.05 -0.94
N ASN A 155 -7.83 25.45 -0.48
CA ASN A 155 -8.35 26.81 -0.61
C ASN A 155 -7.85 27.79 0.47
N SER A 156 -7.10 27.32 1.47
CA SER A 156 -6.70 28.11 2.65
C SER A 156 -5.19 28.05 2.93
N ASP A 157 -4.38 27.89 1.89
CA ASP A 157 -2.90 27.79 1.94
C ASP A 157 -2.37 26.72 2.90
N GLY A 158 -3.18 25.71 3.25
CA GLY A 158 -2.81 24.70 4.24
C GLY A 158 -2.45 25.27 5.62
N LEU A 159 -2.73 26.56 5.88
CA LEU A 159 -2.40 27.20 7.15
C LEU A 159 -3.37 26.70 8.21
N LEU A 160 -2.84 25.86 9.09
CA LEU A 160 -3.46 25.37 10.34
C LEU A 160 -4.19 26.47 11.14
N PHE A 161 -3.78 27.74 10.96
CA PHE A 161 -4.24 28.89 11.73
C PHE A 161 -4.46 30.14 10.84
N SER A 162 -5.28 30.05 9.79
CA SER A 162 -5.72 31.25 9.07
C SER A 162 -6.96 31.85 9.76
N GLY A 163 -6.94 33.15 10.08
CA GLY A 163 -8.09 33.85 10.67
C GLY A 163 -8.44 33.47 12.12
N GLY A 164 -7.54 32.82 12.86
CA GLY A 164 -7.77 32.42 14.26
C GLY A 164 -8.64 31.18 14.45
N MET A 165 -9.01 30.48 13.36
CA MET A 165 -9.76 29.22 13.41
C MET A 165 -8.92 28.05 12.88
N ILE A 166 -9.05 26.90 13.53
CA ILE A 166 -8.40 25.66 13.10
C ILE A 166 -9.21 25.05 11.96
N HIS A 167 -8.55 24.80 10.82
CA HIS A 167 -9.20 24.20 9.65
C HIS A 167 -9.73 22.79 9.96
N ASN A 168 -10.86 22.40 9.36
CA ASN A 168 -11.53 21.13 9.66
C ASN A 168 -10.65 19.89 9.39
N SER A 169 -9.73 19.97 8.41
CA SER A 169 -8.79 18.88 8.09
C SER A 169 -7.91 18.46 9.28
N VAL A 170 -7.63 19.38 10.20
CA VAL A 170 -6.80 19.13 11.38
C VAL A 170 -7.51 18.21 12.37
N TRP A 171 -8.82 18.34 12.52
CA TRP A 171 -9.61 17.47 13.38
C TRP A 171 -9.66 16.05 12.85
N TRP A 172 -9.77 15.89 11.52
CA TRP A 172 -9.66 14.58 10.88
C TRP A 172 -8.28 13.95 11.07
N TRP A 173 -7.22 14.75 10.91
CA TRP A 173 -5.85 14.31 11.15
C TRP A 173 -5.63 13.89 12.61
N LEU A 174 -6.08 14.68 13.58
CA LEU A 174 -6.03 14.32 15.01
C LEU A 174 -6.83 13.05 15.31
N GLY A 175 -7.99 12.89 14.68
CA GLY A 175 -8.82 11.69 14.80
C GLY A 175 -8.11 10.43 14.30
N VAL A 176 -7.53 10.49 13.09
CA VAL A 176 -6.72 9.39 12.55
C VAL A 176 -5.50 9.10 13.40
N PHE A 177 -4.78 10.15 13.83
CA PHE A 177 -3.63 9.98 14.71
C PHE A 177 -4.01 9.27 16.01
N ALA A 178 -5.14 9.63 16.62
CA ALA A 178 -5.66 8.99 17.82
C ALA A 178 -6.05 7.51 17.57
N ILE A 179 -6.68 7.21 16.44
CA ILE A 179 -7.04 5.83 16.04
C ILE A 179 -5.78 4.99 15.84
N ASN A 180 -4.80 5.50 15.09
CA ASN A 180 -3.52 4.82 14.86
C ASN A 180 -2.78 4.58 16.18
N PHE A 181 -2.73 5.60 17.05
CA PHE A 181 -2.13 5.46 18.38
C PHE A 181 -2.86 4.42 19.23
N TYR A 182 -4.20 4.39 19.20
CA TYR A 182 -5.00 3.41 19.90
C TYR A 182 -4.70 1.97 19.43
N LEU A 183 -4.59 1.75 18.13
CA LEU A 183 -4.23 0.43 17.57
C LEU A 183 -2.83 0.00 17.99
N ILE A 184 -1.85 0.90 17.92
CA ILE A 184 -0.46 0.62 18.32
C ILE A 184 -0.36 0.38 19.83
N PHE A 185 -1.12 1.12 20.65
CA PHE A 185 -1.14 0.95 22.10
C PHE A 185 -1.60 -0.45 22.53
N HIS A 186 -2.46 -1.10 21.74
CA HIS A 186 -2.90 -2.48 21.97
C HIS A 186 -1.91 -3.54 21.46
N GLY A 187 -0.76 -3.12 20.92
CA GLY A 187 0.30 -4.01 20.45
C GLY A 187 0.00 -4.71 19.12
N LEU A 188 0.87 -5.65 18.77
CA LEU A 188 0.82 -6.41 17.52
C LEU A 188 -0.38 -7.36 17.50
N THR A 189 -0.58 -8.14 18.56
CA THR A 189 -1.62 -9.19 18.54
C THR A 189 -3.01 -8.61 18.74
N ARG A 190 -3.20 -7.78 19.77
CA ARG A 190 -4.54 -7.27 20.11
C ARG A 190 -4.94 -6.06 19.27
N GLY A 191 -3.97 -5.29 18.78
CA GLY A 191 -4.17 -4.15 17.90
C GLY A 191 -4.11 -4.53 16.42
N ILE A 192 -2.90 -4.60 15.87
CA ILE A 192 -2.65 -4.68 14.42
C ILE A 192 -3.23 -5.98 13.81
N GLU A 193 -2.92 -7.15 14.39
CA GLU A 193 -3.37 -8.44 13.86
C GLU A 193 -4.91 -8.54 13.81
N ASN A 194 -5.58 -8.15 14.90
CA ASN A 194 -7.04 -8.17 14.96
C ASN A 194 -7.68 -7.21 13.96
N PHE A 195 -7.12 -6.01 13.83
CA PHE A 195 -7.58 -5.04 12.85
C PHE A 195 -7.42 -5.57 11.42
N CYS A 196 -6.23 -6.05 11.04
CA CYS A 196 -5.96 -6.54 9.69
C CYS A 196 -6.78 -7.78 9.33
N LYS A 197 -7.07 -8.68 10.29
CA LYS A 197 -7.96 -9.84 10.09
C LYS A 197 -9.38 -9.45 9.68
N ILE A 198 -9.83 -8.27 10.08
CA ILE A 198 -11.17 -7.75 9.76
C ILE A 198 -11.10 -6.83 8.53
N ALA A 199 -10.15 -5.89 8.52
CA ALA A 199 -10.02 -4.88 7.48
C ALA A 199 -9.69 -5.48 6.10
N MET A 200 -8.79 -6.48 6.02
CA MET A 200 -8.40 -7.07 4.74
C MET A 200 -9.56 -7.79 4.01
N PRO A 201 -10.35 -8.66 4.69
CA PRO A 201 -11.55 -9.21 4.08
C PRO A 201 -12.58 -8.15 3.69
N ILE A 202 -12.84 -7.14 4.55
CA ILE A 202 -13.78 -6.06 4.23
C ILE A 202 -13.33 -5.32 2.97
N MET A 203 -12.05 -4.97 2.86
CA MET A 203 -11.50 -4.31 1.69
C MET A 203 -11.67 -5.18 0.43
N SER A 204 -11.45 -6.49 0.52
CA SER A 204 -11.67 -7.43 -0.59
C SER A 204 -13.13 -7.41 -1.05
N VAL A 205 -14.07 -7.46 -0.10
CA VAL A 205 -15.51 -7.45 -0.40
C VAL A 205 -15.90 -6.12 -1.04
N CYS A 206 -15.45 -4.98 -0.50
CA CYS A 206 -15.70 -3.67 -1.08
C CYS A 206 -15.14 -3.57 -2.51
N ALA A 207 -13.91 -4.03 -2.74
CA ALA A 207 -13.30 -4.04 -4.06
C ALA A 207 -14.11 -4.89 -5.06
N ILE A 208 -14.59 -6.07 -4.66
CA ILE A 208 -15.44 -6.92 -5.51
C ILE A 208 -16.78 -6.25 -5.82
N ILE A 209 -17.41 -5.57 -4.84
CA ILE A 209 -18.65 -4.82 -5.06
C ILE A 209 -18.43 -3.69 -6.08
N VAL A 210 -17.34 -2.94 -5.93
CA VAL A 210 -16.97 -1.86 -6.86
C VAL A 210 -16.69 -2.45 -8.24
N LEU A 211 -15.92 -3.53 -8.34
CA LEU A 211 -15.62 -4.22 -9.59
C LEU A 211 -16.90 -4.67 -10.30
N ALA A 212 -17.81 -5.34 -9.59
CA ALA A 212 -19.09 -5.77 -10.14
C ALA A 212 -19.92 -4.57 -10.60
N ARG A 213 -19.95 -3.47 -9.83
CA ARG A 213 -20.64 -2.26 -10.23
C ARG A 213 -20.04 -1.67 -11.50
N VAL A 214 -18.71 -1.51 -11.56
CA VAL A 214 -17.99 -0.96 -12.71
C VAL A 214 -18.25 -1.79 -13.97
N LEU A 215 -18.17 -3.12 -13.90
CA LEU A 215 -18.44 -3.99 -15.05
C LEU A 215 -19.89 -3.94 -15.53
N THR A 216 -20.83 -3.51 -14.69
CA THR A 216 -22.24 -3.31 -15.04
C THR A 216 -22.58 -1.88 -15.44
N LEU A 217 -21.61 -0.95 -15.40
CA LEU A 217 -21.84 0.40 -15.89
C LEU A 217 -22.01 0.35 -17.42
N GLY A 218 -23.10 0.97 -17.88
CA GLY A 218 -23.25 1.27 -19.30
C GLY A 218 -22.28 2.36 -19.75
N THR A 219 -22.38 2.76 -21.02
CA THR A 219 -21.61 3.88 -21.55
C THR A 219 -21.89 5.16 -20.73
N PRO A 220 -20.87 5.77 -20.08
CA PRO A 220 -21.06 6.94 -19.23
C PRO A 220 -21.59 8.17 -19.99
N ASN A 221 -21.15 8.36 -21.24
CA ASN A 221 -21.67 9.38 -22.13
C ASN A 221 -22.10 8.74 -23.47
N PRO A 222 -23.40 8.75 -23.81
CA PRO A 222 -23.90 8.26 -25.09
C PRO A 222 -23.28 8.92 -26.33
N GLU A 223 -22.73 10.14 -26.19
CA GLU A 223 -22.04 10.86 -27.26
C GLU A 223 -20.66 10.26 -27.58
N PHE A 224 -20.07 9.51 -26.65
CA PHE A 224 -18.78 8.83 -26.83
C PHE A 224 -18.93 7.33 -26.52
N PRO A 225 -19.59 6.55 -27.40
CA PRO A 225 -19.85 5.12 -27.18
C PRO A 225 -18.56 4.31 -26.98
N ASP A 226 -17.45 4.79 -27.51
CA ASP A 226 -16.12 4.18 -27.37
C ASP A 226 -15.51 4.36 -25.98
N GLN A 227 -16.00 5.31 -25.17
CA GLN A 227 -15.55 5.51 -23.78
C GLN A 227 -16.29 4.57 -22.82
N ASN A 228 -16.26 3.29 -23.12
CA ASN A 228 -16.87 2.24 -22.30
C ASN A 228 -15.81 1.44 -21.51
N VAL A 229 -16.29 0.67 -20.54
CA VAL A 229 -15.45 -0.13 -19.63
C VAL A 229 -14.58 -1.13 -20.40
N LEU A 230 -15.12 -1.76 -21.45
CA LEU A 230 -14.39 -2.75 -22.23
C LEU A 230 -13.20 -2.13 -22.97
N ASN A 231 -13.36 -0.94 -23.54
CA ASN A 231 -12.27 -0.20 -24.16
C ASN A 231 -11.27 0.33 -23.14
N GLY A 232 -11.71 0.68 -21.93
CA GLY A 232 -10.81 1.01 -20.81
C GLY A 232 -9.95 -0.19 -20.40
N LEU A 233 -10.55 -1.37 -20.26
CA LEU A 233 -9.83 -2.62 -20.00
C LEU A 233 -8.89 -2.95 -21.17
N GLY A 234 -9.36 -2.82 -22.42
CA GLY A 234 -8.52 -2.98 -23.60
C GLY A 234 -7.35 -1.98 -23.63
N TYR A 235 -7.55 -0.77 -23.11
CA TYR A 235 -6.49 0.23 -23.04
C TYR A 235 -5.36 -0.21 -22.09
N MET A 236 -5.71 -0.83 -20.96
CA MET A 236 -4.79 -1.28 -19.92
C MET A 236 -4.15 -2.64 -20.25
N TRP A 237 -4.91 -3.59 -20.77
CA TRP A 237 -4.49 -4.99 -20.91
C TRP A 237 -3.99 -5.37 -22.30
N ASN A 238 -4.36 -4.65 -23.35
CA ASN A 238 -3.82 -4.96 -24.67
C ASN A 238 -2.37 -4.48 -24.76
N PRO A 239 -1.43 -5.33 -25.24
CA PRO A 239 -0.05 -4.90 -25.45
C PRO A 239 0.02 -3.80 -26.50
N LYS A 240 0.64 -2.68 -26.15
CA LYS A 240 0.83 -1.53 -27.04
C LYS A 240 2.30 -1.22 -27.21
N ALA A 241 2.67 -0.76 -28.39
CA ALA A 241 3.96 -0.16 -28.60
C ALA A 241 4.00 1.23 -27.96
N GLY A 242 5.17 1.65 -27.47
CA GLY A 242 5.38 3.03 -27.02
C GLY A 242 5.33 4.04 -28.17
N THR A 243 5.50 3.57 -29.41
CA THR A 243 5.49 4.39 -30.63
C THR A 243 4.44 3.86 -31.63
N ILE A 244 3.69 4.78 -32.24
CA ILE A 244 2.65 4.47 -33.22
C ILE A 244 3.28 3.80 -34.45
N GLY A 245 2.79 2.63 -34.85
CA GLY A 245 3.25 1.88 -36.02
C GLY A 245 4.26 0.77 -35.74
N GLU A 246 4.75 0.65 -34.51
CA GLU A 246 5.64 -0.44 -34.09
C GLU A 246 4.88 -1.62 -33.47
N SER A 247 5.50 -2.80 -33.46
CA SER A 247 5.02 -3.95 -32.70
C SER A 247 5.10 -3.66 -31.20
N TRP A 248 4.18 -4.21 -30.40
CA TRP A 248 4.18 -4.09 -28.94
C TRP A 248 5.50 -4.51 -28.29
N THR A 249 6.28 -5.38 -28.95
CA THR A 249 7.63 -5.79 -28.51
C THR A 249 8.62 -4.63 -28.44
N ALA A 250 8.36 -3.52 -29.13
CA ALA A 250 9.19 -2.32 -29.05
C ALA A 250 9.17 -1.71 -27.64
N ALA A 251 8.03 -1.79 -26.92
CA ALA A 251 7.94 -1.35 -25.53
C ALA A 251 8.92 -2.12 -24.63
N LEU A 252 9.19 -3.40 -24.92
CA LEU A 252 10.15 -4.20 -24.16
C LEU A 252 11.61 -3.83 -24.42
N ARG A 253 11.89 -3.08 -25.48
CA ARG A 253 13.25 -2.56 -25.77
C ARG A 253 13.53 -1.26 -25.05
N ASP A 254 12.50 -0.58 -24.54
CA ASP A 254 12.65 0.66 -23.78
C ASP A 254 13.08 0.35 -22.34
N PRO A 255 14.30 0.77 -21.91
CA PRO A 255 14.75 0.58 -20.54
C PRO A 255 13.87 1.26 -19.48
N GLN A 256 13.15 2.33 -19.85
CA GLN A 256 12.26 3.04 -18.93
C GLN A 256 11.08 2.15 -18.49
N VAL A 257 10.55 1.31 -19.37
CA VAL A 257 9.48 0.35 -19.04
C VAL A 257 9.95 -0.64 -17.98
N TRP A 258 11.18 -1.15 -18.10
CA TRP A 258 11.78 -2.06 -17.12
C TRP A 258 12.08 -1.37 -15.78
N LEU A 259 12.55 -0.12 -15.84
CA LEU A 259 12.81 0.67 -14.64
C LEU A 259 11.52 0.99 -13.89
N ALA A 260 10.46 1.38 -14.61
CA ALA A 260 9.14 1.63 -14.05
C ALA A 260 8.54 0.36 -13.44
N ALA A 261 8.62 -0.77 -14.15
CA ALA A 261 8.14 -2.06 -13.66
C ALA A 261 8.85 -2.50 -12.38
N THR A 262 10.18 -2.43 -12.39
CA THR A 262 10.99 -2.77 -11.22
C THR A 262 10.67 -1.84 -10.06
N GLY A 263 10.64 -0.53 -10.28
CA GLY A 263 10.31 0.47 -9.25
C GLY A 263 8.93 0.26 -8.64
N GLN A 264 7.94 -0.14 -9.44
CA GLN A 264 6.60 -0.49 -8.97
C GLN A 264 6.64 -1.72 -8.04
N ILE A 265 7.38 -2.78 -8.38
CA ILE A 265 7.52 -3.96 -7.51
C ILE A 265 8.14 -3.63 -6.14
N PHE A 266 9.19 -2.79 -6.11
CA PHE A 266 9.79 -2.34 -4.85
C PHE A 266 8.78 -1.57 -3.99
N PHE A 267 8.00 -0.69 -4.62
CA PHE A 267 6.97 0.09 -3.93
C PHE A 267 5.81 -0.78 -3.44
N SER A 268 5.33 -1.70 -4.29
CA SER A 268 4.18 -2.56 -4.02
C SER A 268 4.45 -3.53 -2.89
N LEU A 269 5.58 -4.26 -2.94
CA LEU A 269 5.94 -5.19 -1.87
C LEU A 269 6.52 -4.50 -0.62
N SER A 270 6.83 -3.20 -0.69
CA SER A 270 7.54 -2.47 0.37
C SER A 270 8.88 -3.12 0.77
N VAL A 271 9.51 -3.85 -0.16
CA VAL A 271 10.81 -4.49 0.05
C VAL A 271 11.92 -3.44 0.09
N GLY A 272 12.85 -3.58 1.02
CA GLY A 272 13.94 -2.62 1.23
C GLY A 272 13.54 -1.40 2.07
N PHE A 273 12.28 -1.31 2.53
CA PHE A 273 11.82 -0.22 3.40
C PHE A 273 11.98 -0.52 4.89
N GLY A 274 12.42 -1.73 5.26
CA GLY A 274 12.59 -2.13 6.66
C GLY A 274 11.30 -2.57 7.37
N ILE A 275 10.14 -2.44 6.72
CA ILE A 275 8.83 -2.85 7.25
C ILE A 275 8.76 -4.38 7.40
N ILE A 276 9.08 -5.11 6.32
CA ILE A 276 9.06 -6.59 6.31
C ILE A 276 10.04 -7.15 7.36
N ILE A 277 11.25 -6.59 7.43
CA ILE A 277 12.27 -7.00 8.41
C ILE A 277 11.73 -6.84 9.84
N ASN A 278 11.01 -5.75 10.12
CA ASN A 278 10.42 -5.53 11.43
C ASN A 278 9.28 -6.53 11.72
N TYR A 279 8.30 -6.67 10.82
CA TYR A 279 7.17 -7.58 11.01
C TYR A 279 7.60 -9.04 11.14
N SER A 280 8.57 -9.49 10.33
CA SER A 280 9.10 -10.85 10.39
C SER A 280 9.96 -11.12 11.64
N SER A 281 10.43 -10.08 12.35
CA SER A 281 11.15 -10.24 13.62
C SER A 281 10.29 -10.77 14.77
N TYR A 282 8.97 -10.71 14.63
CA TYR A 282 8.02 -11.22 15.61
C TYR A 282 7.52 -12.64 15.28
N LEU A 283 8.09 -13.28 14.24
CA LEU A 283 7.80 -14.67 13.90
C LEU A 283 8.35 -15.65 14.94
N LYS A 284 7.68 -16.80 15.05
CA LYS A 284 8.16 -17.92 15.86
C LYS A 284 9.30 -18.62 15.14
N ARG A 285 10.16 -19.30 15.90
CA ARG A 285 11.32 -20.04 15.36
C ARG A 285 10.94 -21.11 14.33
N ASN A 286 9.74 -21.69 14.46
CA ASN A 286 9.25 -22.77 13.60
C ASN A 286 8.34 -22.26 12.45
N ASP A 287 8.13 -20.95 12.32
CA ASP A 287 7.31 -20.42 11.23
C ASP A 287 8.09 -20.45 9.91
N ASP A 288 7.44 -20.92 8.86
CA ASP A 288 8.01 -20.99 7.51
C ASP A 288 8.04 -19.59 6.86
N VAL A 289 9.23 -19.03 6.69
CA VAL A 289 9.44 -17.71 6.08
C VAL A 289 9.19 -17.70 4.58
N VAL A 290 9.45 -18.83 3.89
CA VAL A 290 9.30 -18.93 2.44
C VAL A 290 7.82 -18.93 2.10
N LEU A 291 7.06 -19.82 2.76
CA LEU A 291 5.61 -19.92 2.56
C LEU A 291 4.90 -18.63 2.99
N THR A 292 5.22 -18.10 4.18
CA THR A 292 4.55 -16.90 4.71
C THR A 292 4.87 -15.67 3.85
N GLY A 293 6.15 -15.49 3.48
CA GLY A 293 6.58 -14.40 2.61
C GLY A 293 5.97 -14.49 1.22
N LEU A 294 6.01 -15.67 0.58
CA LEU A 294 5.42 -15.88 -0.74
C LEU A 294 3.91 -15.64 -0.73
N THR A 295 3.20 -16.12 0.29
CA THR A 295 1.75 -15.92 0.40
C THR A 295 1.42 -14.44 0.58
N ALA A 296 2.16 -13.72 1.42
CA ALA A 296 1.95 -12.29 1.62
C ALA A 296 2.21 -11.49 0.34
N SER A 297 3.33 -11.74 -0.34
CA SER A 297 3.66 -11.11 -1.62
C SER A 297 2.60 -11.43 -2.68
N SER A 298 2.24 -12.70 -2.85
CA SER A 298 1.24 -13.10 -3.84
C SER A 298 -0.15 -12.52 -3.55
N THR A 299 -0.51 -12.39 -2.27
CA THR A 299 -1.76 -11.72 -1.87
C THR A 299 -1.71 -10.26 -2.29
N ASN A 300 -0.62 -9.56 -2.02
CA ASN A 300 -0.45 -8.17 -2.45
C ASN A 300 -0.57 -8.00 -3.98
N GLU A 301 0.13 -8.83 -4.76
CA GLU A 301 0.05 -8.83 -6.22
C GLU A 301 -1.37 -9.12 -6.73
N PHE A 302 -2.10 -9.99 -6.05
CA PHE A 302 -3.50 -10.25 -6.40
C PHE A 302 -4.37 -9.00 -6.25
N PHE A 303 -4.22 -8.25 -5.14
CA PHE A 303 -4.93 -6.99 -4.98
C PHE A 303 -4.49 -5.94 -6.00
N GLU A 304 -3.18 -5.86 -6.30
CA GLU A 304 -2.66 -4.88 -7.27
C GLU A 304 -3.12 -5.16 -8.70
N VAL A 305 -2.97 -6.39 -9.17
CA VAL A 305 -3.19 -6.74 -10.59
C VAL A 305 -4.65 -7.05 -10.88
N CYS A 306 -5.39 -7.66 -9.94
CA CYS A 306 -6.76 -8.10 -10.18
C CYS A 306 -7.82 -7.11 -9.67
N LEU A 307 -7.52 -6.36 -8.60
CA LEU A 307 -8.49 -5.44 -7.97
C LEU A 307 -8.13 -3.97 -8.16
N GLY A 308 -6.89 -3.65 -8.53
CA GLY A 308 -6.46 -2.32 -8.97
C GLY A 308 -6.86 -2.06 -10.42
#